data_AF-A0A3N5SUV3-F1
#
_entry.id   AF-A0A3N5SUV3-F1
#
_cell.length_a   1.000
_cell.length_b   1.000
_cell.length_c   1.000
_cell.angle_alpha   90.00
_cell.angle_beta   90.00
_cell.angle_gamma   90.00
#
_symmetry.space_group_name_H-M   'P 1'
#
loop_
_entity.id
_entity.type
_entity.pdbx_description
1 polymer ?
#
loop_
_entity_poly.entity_id
_entity_poly.type
_entity_poly.pdbx_seq_one_letter_code
_entity_poly.pdbx_strand_id
1 'polypeptide(L)'
;MVIHHRITQIEDYEKYVGGEAIDRILKKAQNLRHLHVANVNSTYYGGGVAELLTSLSLLMNSVGVKTGWRVIQGAPDFFSITKKMHNALQGGEINLSDRKMGIYEEVIYENAIRNHLENHNMV
;
A
#
# COMPACT_ATOMS: atom_id res chain seq x y z
N MET A 1 6.63 -26.63 20.74
CA MET A 1 5.30 -25.98 20.76
C MET A 1 5.31 -24.93 19.66
N VAL A 2 4.61 -25.16 18.55
CA VAL A 2 4.58 -24.20 17.43
C VAL A 2 3.54 -23.14 17.75
N ILE A 3 3.97 -21.93 18.08
CA ILE A 3 3.07 -20.79 18.29
C ILE A 3 2.46 -20.46 16.94
N HIS A 4 1.15 -20.68 16.79
CA HIS A 4 0.42 -20.20 15.63
C HIS A 4 0.07 -18.73 15.86
N HIS A 5 0.69 -17.84 15.10
CA HIS A 5 0.32 -16.43 15.09
C HIS A 5 -1.03 -16.28 14.40
N ARG A 6 -2.07 -15.89 15.14
CA ARG A 6 -3.40 -15.59 14.59
C ARG A 6 -3.35 -14.23 13.91
N ILE A 7 -3.54 -14.20 12.59
CA ILE A 7 -3.77 -12.98 11.83
C ILE A 7 -5.24 -12.57 12.00
N THR A 8 -5.53 -11.27 12.05
CA THR A 8 -6.90 -10.73 12.09
C THR A 8 -7.74 -11.28 10.93
N GLN A 9 -8.93 -11.79 11.24
CA GLN A 9 -9.85 -12.35 10.25
C GLN A 9 -11.01 -11.38 10.00
N ILE A 10 -11.67 -11.48 8.84
CA ILE A 10 -12.79 -10.57 8.54
C ILE A 10 -13.98 -10.84 9.47
N GLU A 11 -14.15 -12.09 9.90
CA GLU A 11 -15.18 -12.56 10.83
C GLU A 11 -15.03 -11.94 12.23
N ASP A 12 -13.83 -11.48 12.62
CA ASP A 12 -13.63 -10.74 13.88
C ASP A 12 -14.47 -9.46 13.95
N TYR A 13 -14.90 -8.94 12.80
CA TYR A 13 -15.69 -7.73 12.66
C TYR A 13 -17.20 -7.97 12.58
N GLU A 14 -17.67 -9.22 12.53
CA GLU A 14 -19.09 -9.54 12.34
C GLU A 14 -19.99 -8.84 13.37
N LYS A 15 -19.56 -8.78 14.64
CA LYS A 15 -20.30 -8.10 15.72
C LYS A 15 -20.51 -6.59 15.50
N TYR A 16 -19.74 -5.97 14.60
CA TYR A 16 -19.84 -4.54 14.27
C TYR A 16 -20.58 -4.29 12.97
N VAL A 17 -20.47 -5.19 11.98
CA VAL A 17 -20.99 -4.96 10.63
C VAL A 17 -22.11 -5.93 10.20
N GLY A 18 -22.38 -6.96 11.00
CA GLY A 18 -23.34 -8.03 10.73
C GLY A 18 -22.85 -9.08 9.72
N GLY A 19 -23.39 -10.30 9.82
CA GLY A 19 -23.04 -11.42 8.94
C GLY A 19 -23.26 -11.14 7.45
N GLU A 20 -24.31 -10.39 7.09
CA GLU A 20 -24.57 -10.03 5.69
C GLU A 20 -23.41 -9.25 5.04
N ALA A 21 -22.78 -8.35 5.79
CA ALA A 21 -21.63 -7.61 5.30
C ALA A 21 -20.40 -8.52 5.13
N ILE A 22 -20.19 -9.45 6.06
CA ILE A 22 -19.12 -10.47 5.98
C ILE A 22 -19.31 -11.34 4.74
N ASP A 23 -20.49 -11.92 4.56
CA ASP A 23 -20.84 -12.77 3.41
C ASP A 23 -20.64 -12.04 2.08
N ARG A 24 -21.06 -10.78 2.02
CA ARG A 24 -20.89 -9.94 0.83
C ARG A 24 -19.42 -9.71 0.49
N ILE A 25 -18.56 -9.50 1.50
CA ILE A 25 -17.12 -9.34 1.30
C ILE A 25 -16.50 -10.65 0.83
N LEU A 26 -16.78 -11.76 1.51
CA LEU A 26 -16.26 -13.08 1.15
C LEU A 26 -16.65 -13.49 -0.27
N LYS A 27 -17.90 -13.26 -0.67
CA LYS A 27 -18.39 -13.55 -2.02
C LYS A 27 -17.67 -12.73 -3.09
N LYS A 28 -17.37 -11.45 -2.82
CA LYS A 28 -16.57 -10.62 -3.74
C LYS A 28 -15.12 -11.10 -3.79
N ALA A 29 -14.53 -11.42 -2.64
CA ALA A 29 -13.15 -11.88 -2.55
C ALA A 29 -12.92 -13.18 -3.31
N GLN A 30 -13.87 -14.12 -3.31
CA GLN A 30 -13.78 -15.40 -4.06
C GLN A 30 -13.37 -15.19 -5.52
N ASN A 31 -13.97 -14.20 -6.20
CA ASN A 31 -13.68 -13.92 -7.60
C ASN A 31 -12.29 -13.26 -7.81
N LEU A 32 -11.65 -12.78 -6.75
CA LEU A 32 -10.39 -12.04 -6.80
C LEU A 32 -9.20 -12.83 -6.24
N ARG A 33 -9.41 -14.05 -5.74
CA ARG A 33 -8.33 -14.87 -5.14
C ARG A 33 -7.20 -15.25 -6.09
N HIS A 34 -7.47 -15.19 -7.39
CA HIS A 34 -6.45 -15.42 -8.43
C HIS A 34 -5.57 -14.19 -8.68
N LEU A 35 -5.92 -13.03 -8.10
CA LEU A 35 -5.17 -11.80 -8.25
C LEU A 35 -4.08 -11.66 -7.19
N HIS A 36 -3.03 -10.96 -7.59
CA HIS A 36 -1.90 -10.58 -6.77
C HIS A 36 -1.84 -9.05 -6.71
N VAL A 37 -2.04 -8.47 -5.54
CA VAL A 37 -2.18 -7.02 -5.35
C VAL A 37 -0.96 -6.48 -4.61
N ALA A 38 -0.36 -5.40 -5.10
CA ALA A 38 0.61 -4.61 -4.38
C ALA A 38 -0.01 -3.29 -3.94
N ASN A 39 0.28 -2.85 -2.72
CA ASN A 39 0.12 -1.45 -2.32
C ASN A 39 1.51 -0.82 -2.22
N VAL A 40 1.71 0.34 -2.84
CA VAL A 40 2.98 1.07 -2.81
C VAL A 40 2.76 2.46 -2.23
N ASN A 41 3.52 2.84 -1.21
CA ASN A 41 3.46 4.18 -0.64
C ASN A 41 4.85 4.67 -0.16
N SER A 42 4.91 5.83 0.48
CA SER A 42 6.17 6.48 0.89
C SER A 42 6.65 6.15 2.31
N THR A 43 5.84 5.50 3.15
CA THR A 43 6.22 5.17 4.53
C THR A 43 5.42 4.00 5.11
N TYR A 44 6.06 3.17 5.95
CA TYR A 44 5.36 2.15 6.75
C TYR A 44 4.86 2.68 8.11
N TYR A 45 5.22 3.90 8.49
CA TYR A 45 4.86 4.49 9.77
C TYR A 45 4.45 5.95 9.63
N GLY A 46 3.56 6.39 10.51
CA GLY A 46 3.07 7.76 10.53
C GLY A 46 2.08 8.07 9.41
N GLY A 47 0.99 8.74 9.76
CA GLY A 47 -0.06 9.16 8.82
C GLY A 47 -1.12 8.08 8.56
N GLY A 48 -2.30 8.53 8.12
CA GLY A 48 -3.48 7.68 8.00
C GLY A 48 -3.38 6.58 6.95
N VAL A 49 -2.57 6.77 5.89
CA VAL A 49 -2.38 5.74 4.86
C VAL A 49 -1.64 4.52 5.42
N ALA A 50 -0.57 4.73 6.20
CA ALA A 50 0.17 3.63 6.80
C ALA A 50 -0.67 2.88 7.85
N GLU A 51 -1.47 3.61 8.63
CA GLU A 51 -2.41 3.03 9.61
C GLU A 51 -3.48 2.17 8.92
N LEU A 52 -4.05 2.65 7.81
CA LEU A 52 -5.00 1.91 7.00
C LEU A 52 -4.39 0.63 6.40
N LEU A 53 -3.24 0.76 5.72
CA LEU A 53 -2.61 -0.36 5.01
C LEU A 53 -2.12 -1.47 5.95
N THR A 54 -1.77 -1.13 7.19
CA THR A 54 -1.41 -2.11 8.23
C THR A 54 -2.54 -3.12 8.45
N SER A 55 -3.79 -2.66 8.58
CA SER A 55 -4.94 -3.55 8.80
C SER A 55 -5.49 -4.11 7.49
N LEU A 56 -5.59 -3.28 6.46
CA LEU A 56 -6.21 -3.64 5.19
C LEU A 56 -5.45 -4.76 4.48
N SER A 57 -4.12 -4.69 4.45
CA SER A 57 -3.30 -5.73 3.80
C SER A 57 -3.49 -7.10 4.44
N LEU A 58 -3.59 -7.16 5.78
CA LEU A 58 -3.86 -8.40 6.51
C LEU A 58 -5.26 -8.94 6.23
N LEU A 59 -6.28 -8.07 6.21
CA LEU A 59 -7.65 -8.47 5.91
C LEU A 59 -7.85 -8.95 4.47
N MET A 60 -7.15 -8.36 3.50
CA MET A 60 -7.17 -8.86 2.13
C MET A 60 -6.56 -10.26 2.03
N ASN A 61 -5.45 -10.50 2.73
CA ASN A 61 -4.83 -11.83 2.78
C ASN A 61 -5.71 -12.85 3.53
N SER A 62 -6.42 -12.44 4.59
CA SER A 62 -7.30 -13.36 5.34
C SER A 62 -8.48 -13.89 4.50
N VAL A 63 -8.98 -13.10 3.54
CA VAL A 63 -10.02 -13.54 2.60
C VAL A 63 -9.48 -14.25 1.35
N GLY A 64 -8.16 -14.45 1.28
CA GLY A 64 -7.47 -15.21 0.22
C GLY A 64 -7.04 -14.39 -0.99
N VAL A 65 -7.03 -13.06 -0.91
CA VAL A 65 -6.44 -12.21 -1.95
C VAL A 65 -4.98 -11.96 -1.57
N LYS A 66 -4.05 -12.43 -2.42
CA LYS A 66 -2.62 -12.33 -2.11
C LYS A 66 -2.18 -10.87 -2.25
N THR A 67 -1.97 -10.21 -1.10
CA THR A 67 -1.73 -8.77 -1.05
C THR A 67 -0.40 -8.44 -0.38
N GLY A 68 0.45 -7.70 -1.07
CA GLY A 68 1.70 -7.16 -0.55
C GLY A 68 1.61 -5.67 -0.26
N TRP A 69 2.49 -5.20 0.62
CA TRP A 69 2.75 -3.77 0.85
C TRP A 69 4.24 -3.50 0.63
N ARG A 70 4.56 -2.44 -0.12
CA ARG A 70 5.92 -1.97 -0.41
C ARG A 70 6.03 -0.49 -0.07
N VAL A 71 7.20 -0.11 0.42
CA VAL A 71 7.53 1.28 0.73
C VAL A 71 8.63 1.74 -0.21
N ILE A 72 8.46 2.93 -0.78
CA ILE A 72 9.46 3.58 -1.61
C ILE A 72 10.72 3.84 -0.77
N GLN A 73 11.84 3.30 -1.22
CA GLN A 73 13.15 3.53 -0.63
C GLN A 73 13.78 4.74 -1.31
N GLY A 74 13.97 5.84 -0.57
CA GLY A 74 14.54 7.08 -1.09
C GLY A 74 15.42 7.78 -0.07
N ALA A 75 16.34 8.61 -0.56
CA ALA A 75 17.14 9.49 0.29
C ALA A 75 16.32 10.70 0.80
N PRO A 76 16.76 11.42 1.85
CA PRO A 76 16.04 12.60 2.35
C PRO A 76 15.72 13.66 1.28
N ASP A 77 16.60 13.85 0.30
CA ASP A 77 16.39 14.78 -0.82
C ASP A 77 15.16 14.40 -1.66
N PHE A 78 14.95 13.11 -1.93
CA PHE A 78 13.76 12.62 -2.62
C PHE A 78 12.48 12.98 -1.85
N PHE A 79 12.45 12.73 -0.54
CA PHE A 79 11.28 13.05 0.27
C PHE A 79 11.04 14.56 0.43
N SER A 80 12.11 15.37 0.39
CA SER A 80 12.00 16.84 0.35
C SER A 80 11.37 17.32 -0.96
N ILE A 81 11.71 16.68 -2.09
CA ILE A 81 11.14 16.97 -3.41
C ILE A 81 9.66 16.57 -3.45
N THR A 82 9.31 15.35 -3.04
CA THR A 82 7.91 14.88 -3.07
C THR A 82 7.02 15.69 -2.12
N LYS A 83 7.54 16.15 -0.97
CA LYS A 83 6.82 17.07 -0.09
C LYS A 83 6.51 18.42 -0.76
N LYS A 84 7.45 18.96 -1.53
CA LYS A 84 7.20 20.19 -2.31
C LYS A 84 6.14 19.94 -3.40
N MET A 85 6.21 18.80 -4.10
CA MET A 85 5.19 18.41 -5.08
C MET A 85 3.80 18.30 -4.45
N HIS A 86 3.69 17.62 -3.30
CA HIS A 86 2.46 17.52 -2.51
C HIS A 86 1.89 18.90 -2.16
N ASN A 87 2.73 19.80 -1.63
CA ASN A 87 2.28 21.14 -1.28
C ASN A 87 1.84 21.95 -2.50
N ALA A 88 2.50 21.76 -3.65
CA ALA A 88 2.13 22.43 -4.89
C ALA A 88 0.79 21.96 -5.45
N LEU A 89 0.53 20.65 -5.37
CA LEU A 89 -0.79 20.08 -5.67
C LEU A 89 -1.90 20.64 -4.75
N GLN A 90 -1.53 21.16 -3.58
CA GLN A 90 -2.41 21.84 -2.63
C GLN A 90 -2.36 23.38 -2.75
N GLY A 91 -1.86 23.90 -3.87
CA GLY A 91 -1.85 25.34 -4.18
C GLY A 91 -0.59 26.10 -3.76
N GLY A 92 0.42 25.41 -3.24
CA GLY A 92 1.74 26.00 -2.97
C GLY A 92 2.57 26.24 -4.24
N GLU A 93 3.61 27.05 -4.12
CA GLU A 93 4.58 27.21 -5.20
C GLU A 93 5.61 26.07 -5.21
N ILE A 94 6.15 25.78 -6.39
CA ILE A 94 7.23 24.82 -6.55
C ILE A 94 8.22 25.24 -7.63
N ASN A 95 9.49 25.06 -7.31
CA ASN A 95 10.56 25.05 -8.31
C ASN A 95 11.01 23.59 -8.51
N LEU A 96 10.61 22.98 -9.62
CA LEU A 96 11.07 21.67 -10.10
C LEU A 96 12.16 21.87 -11.14
N SER A 97 13.39 22.07 -10.68
CA SER A 97 14.55 22.12 -11.58
C SER A 97 14.88 20.73 -12.13
N ASP A 98 15.59 20.68 -13.27
CA ASP A 98 16.01 19.42 -13.91
C ASP A 98 16.75 18.50 -12.94
N ARG A 99 17.61 19.05 -12.08
CA ARG A 99 18.28 18.28 -11.02
C ARG A 99 17.30 17.60 -10.05
N LYS A 100 16.22 18.28 -9.65
CA LYS A 100 15.21 17.70 -8.74
C LYS A 100 14.40 16.63 -9.46
N MET A 101 14.10 16.84 -10.74
CA MET A 101 13.41 15.85 -11.55
C MET A 101 14.27 14.59 -11.72
N GLY A 102 15.56 14.76 -12.02
CA GLY A 102 16.50 13.64 -12.11
C GLY A 102 16.56 12.79 -10.84
N ILE A 103 16.66 13.43 -9.65
CA ILE A 103 16.63 12.70 -8.36
C ILE A 103 15.31 11.95 -8.17
N TYR A 104 14.18 12.59 -8.51
CA TYR A 104 12.87 11.96 -8.41
C TYR A 104 12.77 10.73 -9.32
N GLU A 105 13.08 10.89 -10.60
CA GLU A 105 12.99 9.82 -11.61
C GLU A 105 13.94 8.66 -11.32
N GLU A 106 15.18 8.96 -10.91
CA GLU A 106 16.17 7.94 -10.53
C GLU A 106 15.65 7.07 -9.39
N VAL A 107 15.16 7.68 -8.30
CA VAL A 107 14.63 6.93 -7.15
C VAL A 107 13.38 6.15 -7.52
N ILE A 108 12.48 6.71 -8.32
CA ILE A 108 11.29 5.97 -8.79
C ILE A 108 11.69 4.77 -9.65
N TYR A 109 12.65 4.95 -10.56
CA TYR A 109 13.15 3.88 -11.41
C TYR A 109 13.79 2.75 -10.58
N GLU A 110 14.65 3.07 -9.62
CA GLU A 110 15.23 2.08 -8.72
C GLU A 110 14.15 1.29 -7.96
N ASN A 111 13.10 1.96 -7.50
CA ASN A 111 12.00 1.30 -6.81
C ASN A 111 11.15 0.44 -7.74
N ALA A 112 10.95 0.84 -9.00
CA ALA A 112 10.26 0.00 -9.98
C ALA A 112 10.99 -1.34 -10.19
N ILE A 113 12.32 -1.31 -10.25
CA ILE A 113 13.16 -2.51 -10.36
C ILE A 113 13.13 -3.35 -9.06
N ARG A 114 13.29 -2.72 -7.89
CA ARG A 114 13.37 -3.44 -6.59
C ARG A 114 12.06 -4.11 -6.18
N ASN A 115 10.91 -3.60 -6.61
CA ASN A 115 9.62 -4.05 -6.09
C ASN A 115 8.98 -5.20 -6.88
N HIS A 116 9.54 -5.60 -8.03
CA HIS A 116 9.10 -6.75 -8.83
C HIS A 116 7.59 -6.73 -9.13
N LEU A 117 7.12 -5.59 -9.63
CA LEU A 117 5.70 -5.31 -9.81
C LEU A 117 5.10 -6.04 -11.03
N GLU A 118 5.93 -6.56 -11.93
CA GLU A 118 5.53 -7.32 -13.12
C GLU A 118 4.74 -8.60 -12.80
N ASN A 119 4.88 -9.12 -11.58
CA ASN A 119 4.18 -10.31 -11.11
C ASN A 119 2.89 -9.98 -10.32
N HIS A 120 2.43 -8.73 -10.37
CA HIS A 120 1.19 -8.29 -9.73
C HIS A 120 0.15 -7.93 -10.78
N ASN A 121 -1.11 -8.25 -10.49
CA ASN A 121 -2.24 -7.90 -11.35
C ASN A 121 -2.74 -6.48 -11.08
N MET A 122 -2.50 -5.96 -9.88
CA MET A 122 -2.87 -4.60 -9.46
C MET A 122 -1.76 -4.02 -8.59
N VAL A 123 -1.42 -2.75 -8.82
CA VAL A 123 -0.42 -1.96 -8.09
C VAL A 123 -1.03 -0.63 -7.71
#